data_AF-A0A1J3CMK4-F1
#
_entry.id   AF-A0A1J3CMK4-F1
#
_cell.length_a   1.000
_cell.length_b   1.000
_cell.length_c   1.000
_cell.angle_alpha   90.00
_cell.angle_beta   90.00
_cell.angle_gamma   90.00
#
_symmetry.space_group_name_H-M   'P 1'
#
loop_
_entity.id
_entity.type
_entity.pdbx_description
1 polymer ?
#
loop_
_entity_poly.entity_id
_entity_poly.type
_entity_poly.pdbx_seq_one_letter_code
_entity_poly.pdbx_strand_id
1 'polypeptide(L)'
;SDEMISIAAMLSVGSSIFYRPKDKQVHADNARMNFHTGDVGDHIALLKIYSSWKETNYSTQWCYENYIQVRSMKRARDIRDQLERLLERVEIKVSTNLNNLDSVRKSIVAGFFPHSAKLEKNGSYRTAKHPL
;
A
#
# COMPACT_ATOMS: atom_id res chain seq x y z
N SER A 1 12.87 0.03 5.55
CA SER A 1 12.59 1.33 4.90
C SER A 1 12.20 1.15 3.44
N ASP A 2 12.66 0.10 2.76
CA ASP A 2 12.22 -0.25 1.39
C ASP A 2 10.69 -0.43 1.28
N GLU A 3 10.10 -1.11 2.26
CA GLU A 3 8.65 -1.33 2.34
C GLU A 3 7.91 -0.01 2.53
N MET A 4 8.46 0.88 3.36
CA MET A 4 7.84 2.16 3.69
C MET A 4 7.85 3.14 2.52
N ILE A 5 8.94 3.23 1.75
CA ILE A 5 8.96 4.06 0.54
C ILE A 5 8.03 3.51 -0.54
N SER A 6 7.88 2.18 -0.62
CA SER A 6 6.94 1.54 -1.54
C SER A 6 5.49 1.84 -1.14
N ILE A 7 5.15 1.75 0.15
CA ILE A 7 3.84 2.13 0.67
C ILE A 7 3.56 3.61 0.43
N ALA A 8 4.52 4.50 0.72
CA ALA A 8 4.35 5.95 0.53
C ALA A 8 4.12 6.32 -0.94
N ALA A 9 4.83 5.67 -1.86
CA ALA A 9 4.64 5.84 -3.29
C ALA A 9 3.26 5.37 -3.75
N MET A 10 2.80 4.21 -3.26
CA MET A 10 1.47 3.69 -3.55
C MET A 10 0.34 4.55 -2.98
N LEU A 11 0.50 5.10 -1.77
CA LEU A 11 -0.44 6.07 -1.19
C LEU A 11 -0.52 7.35 -2.03
N SER A 12 0.61 7.78 -2.61
CA SER A 12 0.69 9.01 -3.42
C SER A 12 -0.09 8.92 -4.75
N VAL A 13 -0.35 7.72 -5.26
CA VAL A 13 -1.22 7.50 -6.43
C VAL A 13 -2.67 7.19 -6.06
N GLY A 14 -2.94 6.84 -4.80
CA GLY A 14 -4.28 6.72 -4.23
C GLY A 14 -5.18 5.68 -4.90
N SER A 15 -6.49 5.91 -4.88
CA SER A 15 -7.50 4.98 -5.41
C SER A 15 -7.42 4.78 -6.93
N SER A 16 -6.65 5.61 -7.65
CA SER A 16 -6.43 5.46 -9.09
C SER A 16 -5.67 4.20 -9.49
N ILE A 17 -5.17 3.42 -8.53
CA ILE A 17 -4.54 2.12 -8.77
C ILE A 17 -5.55 1.10 -9.30
N PHE A 18 -6.78 1.10 -8.80
CA PHE A 18 -7.76 0.06 -9.14
C PHE A 18 -8.66 0.51 -10.29
N TYR A 19 -8.99 -0.40 -11.20
CA TYR A 19 -10.06 -0.19 -12.17
C TYR A 19 -11.11 -1.30 -12.06
N ARG A 20 -12.39 -0.91 -12.15
CA ARG A 20 -13.52 -1.81 -11.89
C ARG A 20 -14.53 -1.72 -13.03
N PRO A 21 -14.35 -2.50 -14.12
CA PRO A 21 -15.26 -2.50 -15.26
C PRO A 21 -16.67 -2.96 -14.84
N LYS A 22 -17.72 -2.35 -15.41
CA LYS A 22 -19.11 -2.63 -15.01
C LYS A 22 -19.52 -4.09 -15.23
N ASP A 23 -18.99 -4.69 -16.28
CA ASP A 23 -19.21 -6.09 -16.69
C ASP A 23 -18.33 -7.10 -15.93
N LYS A 24 -17.29 -6.64 -15.23
CA LYS A 24 -16.31 -7.50 -14.53
C LYS A 24 -16.13 -7.16 -13.06
N GLN A 25 -17.12 -6.54 -12.45
CA GLN A 25 -17.07 -6.08 -11.05
C GLN A 25 -16.64 -7.19 -10.07
N VAL A 26 -17.28 -8.36 -10.15
CA VAL A 26 -16.96 -9.51 -9.26
C VAL A 26 -15.52 -9.97 -9.41
N HIS A 27 -15.01 -10.01 -10.65
CA HIS A 27 -13.63 -10.43 -10.91
C HIS A 27 -12.62 -9.39 -10.39
N ALA A 28 -12.90 -8.10 -10.59
CA ALA A 28 -12.07 -7.00 -10.08
C ALA A 28 -12.04 -6.98 -8.55
N ASP A 29 -13.19 -7.19 -7.91
CA ASP A 29 -13.29 -7.23 -6.45
C ASP A 29 -12.55 -8.45 -5.88
N ASN A 30 -12.68 -9.62 -6.51
CA ASN A 30 -11.93 -10.82 -6.13
C ASN A 30 -10.41 -10.64 -6.28
N ALA A 31 -9.94 -10.05 -7.39
CA ALA A 31 -8.53 -9.75 -7.59
C ALA A 31 -8.00 -8.80 -6.50
N ARG A 32 -8.78 -7.78 -6.12
CA ARG A 32 -8.43 -6.88 -5.02
C ARG A 32 -8.38 -7.59 -3.67
N MET A 33 -9.32 -8.49 -3.39
CA MET A 33 -9.35 -9.26 -2.14
C MET A 33 -8.16 -10.20 -1.98
N ASN A 34 -7.59 -10.72 -3.08
CA ASN A 34 -6.40 -11.57 -3.02
C ASN A 34 -5.21 -10.87 -2.33
N PHE A 35 -5.07 -9.55 -2.48
CA PHE A 35 -4.01 -8.78 -1.81
C PHE A 35 -4.25 -8.63 -0.29
N HIS A 36 -5.48 -8.84 0.18
CA HIS A 36 -5.86 -8.81 1.60
C HIS A 36 -5.72 -10.17 2.28
N THR A 37 -5.27 -11.21 1.58
CA THR A 37 -5.05 -12.56 2.14
C THR A 37 -4.19 -12.51 3.41
N GLY A 38 -4.62 -13.20 4.46
CA GLY A 38 -3.99 -13.17 5.78
C GLY A 38 -4.49 -12.04 6.69
N ASP A 39 -5.67 -11.49 6.40
CA ASP A 39 -6.34 -10.42 7.16
C ASP A 39 -5.43 -9.21 7.42
N VAL A 40 -4.79 -8.75 6.34
CA VAL A 40 -3.86 -7.62 6.39
C VAL A 40 -4.58 -6.31 6.06
N GLY A 41 -4.20 -5.23 6.73
CA GLY A 41 -4.74 -3.90 6.43
C GLY A 41 -4.27 -3.34 5.08
N ASP A 42 -4.98 -2.32 4.59
CA ASP A 42 -4.81 -1.72 3.26
C ASP A 42 -3.36 -1.33 2.92
N HIS A 43 -2.59 -0.80 3.88
CA HIS A 43 -1.20 -0.43 3.65
C HIS A 43 -0.32 -1.62 3.26
N ILE A 44 -0.57 -2.79 3.86
CA ILE A 44 0.14 -4.03 3.54
C ILE A 44 -0.36 -4.60 2.22
N ALA A 45 -1.66 -4.46 1.91
CA ALA A 45 -2.18 -4.83 0.58
C ALA A 45 -1.52 -4.00 -0.53
N LEU A 46 -1.33 -2.68 -0.34
CA LEU A 46 -0.58 -1.82 -1.27
C LEU A 46 0.87 -2.26 -1.44
N LEU A 47 1.55 -2.64 -0.34
CA LEU A 47 2.89 -3.19 -0.40
C LEU A 47 2.94 -4.48 -1.24
N LYS A 48 2.01 -5.42 -0.99
CA LYS A 48 1.91 -6.67 -1.76
C LYS A 48 1.70 -6.41 -3.25
N ILE A 49 0.81 -5.47 -3.60
CA ILE A 49 0.58 -5.08 -5.00
C ILE A 49 1.89 -4.62 -5.65
N TYR A 50 2.63 -3.72 -5.00
CA TYR A 50 3.88 -3.20 -5.54
C TYR A 50 4.95 -4.30 -5.66
N SER A 51 5.11 -5.13 -4.62
CA SER A 51 6.10 -6.21 -4.59
C SER A 51 5.80 -7.27 -5.65
N SER A 52 4.56 -7.76 -5.75
CA SER A 52 4.18 -8.75 -6.77
C SER A 52 4.35 -8.19 -8.18
N TRP A 53 3.99 -6.93 -8.42
CA TRP A 53 4.23 -6.29 -9.71
C TRP A 53 5.73 -6.20 -10.04
N LYS A 54 6.56 -5.81 -9.06
CA LYS A 54 8.03 -5.76 -9.21
C LYS A 54 8.62 -7.14 -9.51
N GLU A 55 8.15 -8.21 -8.86
CA GLU A 55 8.57 -9.59 -9.10
C GLU A 55 8.24 -10.07 -10.53
N THR A 56 7.15 -9.57 -11.11
CA THR A 56 6.82 -9.83 -12.53
C THR A 56 7.64 -8.99 -13.52
N ASN A 57 8.70 -8.33 -13.06
CA ASN A 57 9.48 -7.37 -13.83
C ASN A 57 8.59 -6.23 -14.40
N TYR A 58 7.71 -5.70 -13.57
CA TYR A 58 6.84 -4.58 -13.90
C TYR A 58 5.89 -4.87 -15.09
N SER A 59 5.41 -6.12 -15.16
CA SER A 59 4.58 -6.60 -16.26
C SER A 59 3.29 -5.79 -16.43
N THR A 60 3.04 -5.36 -17.66
CA THR A 60 1.76 -4.72 -18.03
C THR A 60 0.62 -5.75 -18.04
N GLN A 61 0.92 -6.99 -18.45
CA GLN A 61 -0.05 -8.08 -18.46
C GLN A 61 -0.52 -8.41 -17.04
N TRP A 62 0.40 -8.45 -16.06
CA TRP A 62 0.05 -8.68 -14.66
C TRP A 62 -0.91 -7.61 -14.13
N CYS A 63 -0.72 -6.34 -14.52
CA CYS A 63 -1.64 -5.27 -14.14
C CYS A 63 -3.05 -5.51 -14.70
N TYR A 64 -3.19 -5.95 -15.96
CA TYR A 64 -4.49 -6.26 -16.55
C TYR A 64 -5.19 -7.44 -15.86
N GLU A 65 -4.45 -8.50 -15.56
CA GLU A 65 -4.98 -9.69 -14.87
C GLU A 65 -5.46 -9.38 -13.45
N ASN A 66 -4.81 -8.42 -12.78
CA ASN A 66 -5.10 -8.03 -11.40
C ASN A 66 -5.97 -6.76 -11.28
N TYR A 67 -6.54 -6.27 -12.38
CA TYR A 67 -7.41 -5.08 -12.40
C TYR A 67 -6.74 -3.81 -11.85
N ILE A 68 -5.45 -3.65 -12.18
CA ILE A 68 -4.59 -2.55 -11.74
C ILE A 68 -4.24 -1.63 -12.93
N GLN A 69 -4.29 -0.33 -12.68
CA GLN A 69 -3.96 0.72 -13.65
C GLN A 69 -2.44 0.84 -13.82
N VAL A 70 -1.97 0.45 -15.00
CA VAL A 70 -0.55 0.50 -15.40
C VAL A 70 0.04 1.90 -15.22
N ARG A 71 -0.70 2.94 -15.62
CA ARG A 71 -0.26 4.34 -15.51
C ARG A 71 0.01 4.73 -14.06
N SER A 72 -0.86 4.30 -13.14
CA SER A 72 -0.73 4.56 -11.71
C SER A 72 0.48 3.82 -11.12
N MET A 73 0.71 2.56 -11.52
CA MET A 73 1.88 1.79 -11.08
C MET A 73 3.20 2.38 -11.58
N LYS A 74 3.27 2.81 -12.85
CA LYS A 74 4.45 3.52 -13.38
C LYS A 74 4.75 4.78 -12.59
N ARG A 75 3.73 5.60 -12.31
CA ARG A 75 3.88 6.80 -11.46
C ARG A 75 4.34 6.45 -10.04
N ALA A 76 3.81 5.39 -9.45
CA ALA A 76 4.24 4.93 -8.13
C ALA A 76 5.73 4.53 -8.15
N ARG A 77 6.19 3.83 -9.19
CA ARG A 77 7.61 3.51 -9.36
C ARG A 77 8.48 4.77 -9.45
N ASP A 78 8.09 5.74 -10.29
CA ASP A 78 8.83 7.00 -10.43
C ASP A 78 8.95 7.74 -9.09
N ILE A 79 7.87 7.76 -8.29
CA ILE A 79 7.86 8.37 -6.95
C ILE A 79 8.76 7.58 -5.99
N ARG A 80 8.70 6.25 -6.00
CA ARG A 80 9.56 5.42 -5.16
C ARG A 80 11.04 5.65 -5.46
N ASP A 81 11.41 5.71 -6.74
CA ASP A 81 12.80 5.95 -7.18
C ASP A 81 13.28 7.35 -6.74
N GLN A 82 12.39 8.36 -6.72
CA GLN A 82 12.69 9.67 -6.15
C GLN A 82 12.90 9.62 -4.63
N LEU A 83 12.03 8.90 -3.90
CA LEU A 83 12.16 8.74 -2.45
C LEU A 83 13.46 8.02 -2.09
N GLU A 84 13.83 6.98 -2.83
CA GLU A 84 15.08 6.25 -2.64
C GLU A 84 16.31 7.17 -2.80
N ARG A 85 16.35 8.00 -3.85
CA ARG A 85 17.40 9.01 -4.04
C ARG A 85 17.43 10.06 -2.93
N LEU A 86 16.27 10.44 -2.39
CA LEU A 86 16.21 11.38 -1.27
C LEU A 86 16.78 10.75 0.00
N LEU A 87 16.46 9.49 0.29
CA LEU A 87 17.04 8.77 1.43
C LEU A 87 18.56 8.66 1.32
N GLU A 88 19.08 8.36 0.12
CA GLU A 88 20.52 8.32 -0.15
C GLU A 88 21.20 9.67 0.15
N ARG A 89 20.59 10.78 -0.29
CA ARG A 89 21.12 12.15 -0.04
C ARG A 89 21.20 12.53 1.43
N VAL A 90 20.34 11.96 2.27
CA VAL A 90 20.34 12.20 3.73
C VAL A 90 21.00 11.05 4.50
N GLU A 91 21.76 10.20 3.79
CA GLU A 91 22.55 9.09 4.35
C GLU A 91 21.70 8.04 5.11
N ILE A 92 20.42 7.92 4.78
CA ILE A 92 19.54 6.89 5.34
C ILE A 92 19.68 5.63 4.47
N LYS A 93 20.36 4.61 5.02
CA LYS A 93 20.47 3.31 4.36
C LYS A 93 19.08 2.67 4.18
N VAL A 94 18.77 2.31 2.94
CA VAL A 94 17.59 1.49 2.64
C VAL A 94 17.81 0.08 3.21
N SER A 95 16.90 -0.33 4.07
CA SER A 95 16.87 -1.64 4.70
C SER A 95 15.54 -2.33 4.41
N THR A 96 15.55 -3.65 4.37
CA THR A 96 14.35 -4.47 4.21
C THR A 96 14.27 -5.48 5.35
N ASN A 97 13.04 -5.77 5.80
CA ASN A 97 12.78 -6.87 6.71
C ASN A 97 11.44 -7.52 6.35
N LEU A 98 11.46 -8.30 5.28
CA LEU A 98 10.29 -8.97 4.69
C LEU A 98 9.53 -9.86 5.68
N ASN A 99 10.22 -10.39 6.69
CA ASN A 99 9.62 -11.31 7.66
C ASN A 99 9.00 -10.61 8.88
N ASN A 100 9.13 -9.28 8.99
CA ASN A 100 8.66 -8.54 10.15
C ASN A 100 7.72 -7.38 9.76
N LEU A 101 6.45 -7.73 9.54
CA LEU A 101 5.37 -6.74 9.35
C LEU A 101 5.17 -5.82 10.57
N ASP A 102 5.66 -6.20 11.74
CA ASP A 102 5.53 -5.39 12.96
C ASP A 102 6.33 -4.08 12.87
N SER A 103 7.50 -4.11 12.22
CA SER A 103 8.31 -2.91 11.97
C SER A 103 7.61 -1.95 10.99
N VAL A 104 6.92 -2.50 9.98
CA VAL A 104 6.10 -1.72 9.04
C VAL A 104 4.93 -1.07 9.78
N ARG A 105 4.19 -1.84 10.58
CA ARG A 105 3.06 -1.33 11.39
C ARG A 105 3.51 -0.23 12.35
N LYS A 106 4.61 -0.43 13.09
CA LYS A 106 5.17 0.59 13.99
C LYS A 106 5.55 1.86 13.25
N SER A 107 6.15 1.73 12.06
CA SER A 107 6.51 2.88 11.22
C SER A 107 5.27 3.65 10.73
N ILE A 108 4.22 2.95 10.31
CA ILE A 108 2.95 3.58 9.93
C ILE A 108 2.35 4.33 11.13
N VAL A 109 2.25 3.68 12.29
CA VAL A 109 1.69 4.30 13.50
C VAL A 109 2.50 5.52 13.92
N ALA A 110 3.84 5.49 13.81
CA ALA A 110 4.67 6.65 14.14
C ALA A 110 4.32 7.91 13.33
N GLY A 111 3.91 7.76 12.05
CA GLY A 111 3.49 8.88 11.20
C GLY A 111 1.98 9.18 11.22
N PHE A 112 1.15 8.16 11.44
CA PHE A 112 -0.32 8.24 11.30
C PHE A 112 -1.08 8.15 12.63
N PHE A 113 -0.41 8.10 13.79
CA PHE A 113 -1.07 8.03 15.10
C PHE A 113 -2.24 9.02 15.29
N PRO A 114 -2.18 10.29 14.84
CA PRO A 114 -3.31 11.22 14.96
C PRO A 114 -4.58 10.80 14.21
N HIS A 115 -4.45 9.89 13.24
CA HIS A 115 -5.53 9.36 12.40
C HIS A 115 -6.00 7.97 12.87
N SER A 116 -5.66 7.58 14.10
CA SER A 116 -6.11 6.32 14.69
C SER A 116 -7.55 6.39 15.20
N ALA A 117 -8.26 5.27 15.12
CA ALA A 117 -9.60 5.11 15.66
C ALA A 117 -9.73 3.77 16.41
N LYS A 118 -10.64 3.73 17.38
CA LYS A 118 -10.96 2.55 18.18
C LYS A 118 -12.39 2.09 17.87
N LEU A 119 -12.56 0.79 17.68
CA LEU A 119 -13.88 0.16 17.54
C LEU A 119 -14.61 0.18 18.89
N GLU A 120 -15.82 0.72 18.90
CA GLU A 120 -16.73 0.72 20.04
C GLU A 120 -17.63 -0.52 20.04
N LYS A 121 -18.22 -0.84 21.19
CA LYS A 121 -19.14 -2.00 21.35
C LYS A 121 -20.37 -1.92 20.44
N ASN A 122 -20.78 -0.72 20.06
CA ASN A 122 -21.92 -0.46 19.16
C ASN A 122 -21.55 -0.61 17.66
N GLY A 123 -20.30 -0.98 17.34
CA GLY A 123 -19.82 -1.11 15.96
C GLY A 123 -19.33 0.19 15.32
N SER A 124 -19.46 1.33 16.00
CA SER A 124 -18.92 2.62 15.52
C SER A 124 -17.42 2.74 15.80
N TYR A 125 -16.74 3.63 15.08
CA TYR A 125 -15.33 3.93 15.31
C TYR A 125 -15.19 5.34 15.90
N ARG A 126 -14.42 5.46 16.99
CA ARG A 126 -14.08 6.75 17.62
C ARG A 126 -12.62 7.09 17.39
N THR A 127 -12.35 8.30 16.91
CA THR A 127 -10.97 8.81 16.76
C THR A 127 -10.28 8.97 18.11
N ALA A 128 -9.01 8.54 18.21
CA ALA A 128 -8.24 8.62 19.45
C ALA A 128 -7.97 10.06 19.92
N LYS A 129 -7.99 11.04 19.01
CA LYS A 129 -7.68 12.45 19.29
C LYS A 129 -8.84 13.27 19.88
N HIS A 130 -10.06 12.70 19.93
CA HIS A 130 -11.23 13.36 20.53
C HIS A 130 -11.91 12.47 21.58
N PRO A 131 -11.27 12.23 22.75
CA PRO A 131 -11.98 11.77 23.92
C PRO A 131 -12.79 12.95 24.48
N LEU A 132 -14.12 12.89 24.39
CA LEU A 132 -14.99 13.69 25.26
C LEU A 132 -14.85 13.21 26.70
#